data_AF-A0AAW2J8X4-F1
#
_entry.id   AF-A0AAW2J8X4-F1
#
_cell.length_a   1.000
_cell.length_b   1.000
_cell.length_c   1.000
_cell.angle_alpha   90.00
_cell.angle_beta   90.00
_cell.angle_gamma   90.00
#
_symmetry.space_group_name_H-M   'P 1'
#
loop_
_entity.id
_entity.type
_entity.pdbx_description
1 polymer ?
#
loop_
_entity_poly.entity_id
_entity_poly.type
_entity_poly.pdbx_seq_one_letter_code
_entity_poly.pdbx_strand_id
1 'polypeptide(L)'
;MSNDQNLIDDSEQEESLVSILEDSVFTLMLSRQLHYLYSMLVDECKGPQLDSLIGRVLKRGKYFLSAAFAKQGFMDIMTHPTARDVILHCIILFARQPNEVLYEKVILHFHDLAIDKVGCGSLIYCIALIGGDQRARLLDQIADVSDFLSYDPYGNYVVQNLLGLKNEDVTKKITSQLQNEIMGLAKRRGGCLVVEKCMEASDDGIITVAMEILDNGRALLRLAGNQFGIM
;
A
#
# COMPACT_ATOMS: atom_id res chain seq x y z
N MET A 1 -35.52 -34.79 -5.09
CA MET A 1 -34.42 -35.26 -5.95
C MET A 1 -34.05 -34.15 -6.95
N SER A 2 -33.98 -32.89 -6.49
CA SER A 2 -33.95 -31.73 -7.41
C SER A 2 -32.90 -30.66 -7.03
N ASN A 3 -32.16 -30.86 -5.93
CA ASN A 3 -31.11 -29.93 -5.48
C ASN A 3 -29.71 -30.35 -5.94
N ASP A 4 -29.42 -31.66 -6.02
CA ASP A 4 -28.08 -32.15 -6.37
C ASP A 4 -27.78 -31.97 -7.87
N GLN A 5 -28.80 -32.00 -8.75
CA GLN A 5 -28.61 -31.78 -10.19
C GLN A 5 -28.32 -30.31 -10.55
N ASN A 6 -28.87 -29.33 -9.81
CA ASN A 6 -28.53 -27.91 -10.01
C ASN A 6 -27.11 -27.59 -9.52
N LEU A 7 -26.65 -28.22 -8.44
CA LEU A 7 -25.28 -28.05 -7.92
C LEU A 7 -24.21 -28.64 -8.85
N ILE A 8 -24.54 -29.73 -9.55
CA ILE A 8 -23.63 -30.37 -10.52
C ILE A 8 -23.57 -29.55 -11.82
N ASP A 9 -24.71 -29.03 -12.29
CA ASP A 9 -24.80 -28.18 -13.49
C ASP A 9 -24.08 -26.82 -13.30
N ASP A 10 -24.25 -26.18 -12.13
CA ASP A 10 -23.49 -24.97 -11.78
C ASP A 10 -21.97 -25.23 -11.75
N SER A 11 -21.54 -26.40 -11.27
CA SER A 11 -20.12 -26.77 -11.21
C SER A 11 -19.50 -27.07 -12.59
N GLU A 12 -20.25 -27.68 -13.52
CA GLU A 12 -19.80 -27.92 -14.89
C GLU A 12 -19.75 -26.62 -15.71
N GLN A 13 -20.71 -25.71 -15.50
CA GLN A 13 -20.70 -24.38 -16.09
C GLN A 13 -19.54 -23.52 -15.55
N GLU A 14 -19.26 -23.61 -14.24
CA GLU A 14 -18.07 -23.01 -13.61
C GLU A 14 -16.77 -23.54 -14.23
N GLU A 15 -16.65 -24.86 -14.40
CA GLU A 15 -15.43 -25.48 -14.94
C GLU A 15 -15.21 -25.13 -16.42
N SER A 16 -16.29 -24.98 -17.18
CA SER A 16 -16.28 -24.47 -18.56
C SER A 16 -15.83 -23.01 -18.64
N LEU A 17 -16.35 -22.14 -17.77
CA LEU A 17 -15.94 -20.73 -17.69
C LEU A 17 -14.44 -20.61 -17.33
N VAL A 18 -13.97 -21.36 -16.34
CA VAL A 18 -12.55 -21.36 -15.93
C VAL A 18 -11.65 -21.77 -17.10
N SER A 19 -12.01 -22.81 -17.85
CA SER A 19 -11.28 -23.27 -19.04
C SER A 19 -11.21 -22.20 -20.15
N ILE A 20 -12.31 -21.50 -20.43
CA ILE A 20 -12.36 -20.42 -21.43
C ILE A 20 -11.50 -19.22 -21.01
N LEU A 21 -11.49 -18.95 -19.71
CA LEU A 21 -10.77 -17.83 -19.11
C LEU A 21 -9.30 -18.15 -18.91
N GLU A 22 -8.88 -19.41 -18.82
CA GLU A 22 -7.48 -19.79 -18.64
C GLU A 22 -6.55 -19.20 -19.73
N ASP A 23 -6.97 -19.29 -21.00
CA ASP A 23 -6.20 -18.76 -22.13
C ASP A 23 -6.47 -17.25 -22.37
N SER A 24 -7.62 -16.77 -21.90
CA SER A 24 -8.09 -15.40 -22.15
C SER A 24 -7.71 -14.42 -21.04
N VAL A 25 -7.43 -14.88 -19.82
CA VAL A 25 -7.14 -14.05 -18.63
C VAL A 25 -5.95 -13.13 -18.89
N PHE A 26 -4.89 -13.61 -19.55
CA PHE A 26 -3.77 -12.77 -19.96
C PHE A 26 -4.19 -11.64 -20.91
N THR A 27 -5.13 -11.90 -21.81
CA THR A 27 -5.61 -10.91 -22.78
C THR A 27 -6.64 -9.97 -22.14
N LEU A 28 -7.50 -10.48 -21.26
CA LEU A 28 -8.53 -9.74 -20.53
C LEU A 28 -7.90 -8.78 -19.51
N MET A 29 -6.90 -9.24 -18.74
CA MET A 29 -6.20 -8.41 -17.74
C MET A 29 -5.30 -7.34 -18.37
N LEU A 30 -4.71 -7.63 -19.52
CA LEU A 30 -3.68 -6.78 -20.15
C LEU A 30 -4.23 -5.98 -21.34
N SER A 31 -5.54 -6.04 -21.62
CA SER A 31 -6.19 -5.25 -22.67
C SER A 31 -6.92 -4.06 -22.07
N ARG A 32 -6.52 -2.86 -22.48
CA ARG A 32 -7.22 -1.61 -22.16
C ARG A 32 -8.70 -1.61 -22.57
N GLN A 33 -9.09 -2.42 -23.56
CA GLN A 33 -10.48 -2.50 -24.04
C GLN A 33 -11.31 -3.57 -23.34
N LEU A 34 -10.68 -4.60 -22.77
CA LEU A 34 -11.38 -5.75 -22.17
C LEU A 34 -11.30 -5.79 -20.64
N HIS A 35 -10.67 -4.80 -20.01
CA HIS A 35 -10.56 -4.70 -18.55
C HIS A 35 -11.92 -4.66 -17.82
N TYR A 36 -12.99 -4.20 -18.48
CA TYR A 36 -14.35 -4.22 -17.92
C TYR A 36 -14.89 -5.65 -17.78
N LEU A 37 -14.56 -6.54 -18.72
CA LEU A 37 -14.91 -7.97 -18.63
C LEU A 37 -14.16 -8.63 -17.48
N TYR A 38 -12.91 -8.22 -17.25
CA TYR A 38 -12.15 -8.66 -16.08
C TYR A 38 -12.74 -8.14 -14.77
N SER A 39 -13.12 -6.87 -14.69
CA SER A 39 -13.81 -6.31 -13.51
C SER A 39 -15.10 -7.04 -13.23
N MET A 40 -15.95 -7.26 -14.25
CA MET A 40 -17.16 -8.08 -14.09
C MET A 40 -16.83 -9.51 -13.65
N LEU A 41 -15.74 -10.10 -14.13
CA LEU A 41 -15.35 -11.44 -13.71
C LEU A 41 -14.93 -11.50 -12.25
N VAL A 42 -14.19 -10.51 -11.78
CA VAL A 42 -13.79 -10.36 -10.38
C VAL A 42 -14.98 -10.02 -9.49
N ASP A 43 -15.91 -9.19 -9.98
CA ASP A 43 -17.11 -8.78 -9.25
C ASP A 43 -18.15 -9.92 -9.16
N GLU A 44 -18.23 -10.79 -10.16
CA GLU A 44 -19.10 -11.98 -10.19
C GLU A 44 -18.47 -13.19 -9.49
N CYS A 45 -17.13 -13.28 -9.43
CA CYS A 45 -16.43 -14.32 -8.68
C CYS A 45 -16.36 -13.97 -7.19
N LYS A 46 -16.99 -14.77 -6.34
CA LYS A 46 -16.75 -14.76 -4.90
C LYS A 46 -15.28 -15.14 -4.62
N GLY A 47 -14.71 -14.65 -3.51
CA GLY A 47 -13.29 -14.87 -3.15
C GLY A 47 -12.72 -16.27 -3.46
N PRO A 48 -13.38 -17.38 -3.06
CA PRO A 48 -12.90 -18.73 -3.34
C PRO A 48 -12.83 -19.10 -4.83
N GLN A 49 -13.70 -18.52 -5.65
CA GLN A 49 -13.78 -18.75 -7.10
C GLN A 49 -12.64 -18.02 -7.81
N LEU A 50 -12.37 -16.77 -7.37
CA LEU A 50 -11.22 -16.00 -7.83
C LEU A 50 -9.90 -16.68 -7.44
N ASP A 51 -9.79 -17.17 -6.21
CA ASP A 51 -8.62 -17.91 -5.73
C ASP A 51 -8.36 -19.19 -6.55
N SER A 52 -9.42 -19.91 -6.93
CA SER A 52 -9.33 -21.12 -7.77
C SER A 52 -8.88 -20.81 -9.20
N LEU A 53 -9.48 -19.80 -9.84
CA LEU A 53 -9.12 -19.37 -11.20
C LEU A 53 -7.68 -18.86 -11.25
N ILE A 54 -7.32 -17.98 -10.31
CA ILE A 54 -5.97 -17.46 -10.17
C ILE A 54 -5.01 -18.63 -9.89
N GLY A 55 -5.34 -19.52 -8.96
CA GLY A 55 -4.54 -20.70 -8.63
C GLY A 55 -4.26 -21.60 -9.84
N ARG A 56 -5.23 -21.81 -10.75
CA ARG A 56 -5.08 -22.64 -11.96
C ARG A 56 -4.27 -21.92 -13.06
N VAL A 57 -4.61 -20.68 -13.41
CA VAL A 57 -3.88 -19.85 -14.40
C VAL A 57 -2.41 -19.71 -14.00
N LEU A 58 -2.18 -19.52 -12.71
CA LEU A 58 -0.86 -19.21 -12.18
C LEU A 58 0.00 -20.43 -11.86
N LYS A 59 -0.59 -21.63 -11.70
CA LYS A 59 0.16 -22.90 -11.55
C LYS A 59 1.10 -23.18 -12.72
N ARG A 60 0.86 -22.55 -13.89
CA ARG A 60 1.63 -22.75 -15.13
C ARG A 60 2.68 -21.69 -15.40
N GLY A 61 2.78 -20.61 -14.61
CA GLY A 61 3.63 -19.47 -14.96
C GLY A 61 4.44 -18.89 -13.81
N LYS A 62 5.60 -19.49 -13.49
CA LYS A 62 6.62 -18.86 -12.60
C LYS A 62 6.95 -17.42 -13.01
N TYR A 63 6.77 -17.09 -14.28
CA TYR A 63 7.09 -15.80 -14.90
C TYR A 63 5.88 -14.90 -15.13
N PHE A 64 4.70 -15.23 -14.58
CA PHE A 64 3.47 -14.46 -14.77
C PHE A 64 3.67 -12.97 -14.44
N LEU A 65 4.12 -12.68 -13.22
CA LEU A 65 4.34 -11.31 -12.74
C LEU A 65 5.35 -10.58 -13.63
N SER A 66 6.46 -11.24 -13.97
CA SER A 66 7.47 -10.69 -14.88
C SER A 66 6.89 -10.34 -16.26
N ALA A 67 6.08 -11.22 -16.83
CA ALA A 67 5.45 -11.00 -18.14
C ALA A 67 4.40 -9.88 -18.09
N ALA A 68 3.58 -9.83 -17.03
CA ALA A 68 2.59 -8.78 -16.82
C ALA A 68 3.27 -7.40 -16.72
N PHE A 69 4.31 -7.27 -15.89
CA PHE A 69 5.05 -6.02 -15.75
C PHE A 69 5.81 -5.64 -17.02
N ALA A 70 6.36 -6.59 -17.77
CA ALA A 70 7.05 -6.31 -19.03
C ALA A 70 6.10 -5.83 -20.13
N LYS A 71 4.86 -6.35 -20.17
CA LYS A 71 3.89 -6.01 -21.19
C LYS A 71 3.17 -4.69 -20.91
N GLN A 72 2.72 -4.50 -19.68
CA GLN A 72 1.83 -3.38 -19.32
C GLN A 72 2.53 -2.30 -18.50
N GLY A 73 3.65 -2.60 -17.85
CA GLY A 73 4.30 -1.70 -16.91
C GLY A 73 3.82 -1.94 -15.48
N PHE A 74 4.76 -1.95 -14.53
CA PHE A 74 4.47 -2.15 -13.12
C PHE A 74 3.57 -1.05 -12.54
N MET A 75 3.92 0.22 -12.77
CA MET A 75 3.16 1.36 -12.25
C MET A 75 1.75 1.41 -12.84
N ASP A 76 1.62 1.22 -14.16
CA ASP A 76 0.33 1.18 -14.85
C ASP A 76 -0.64 0.15 -14.26
N ILE A 77 -0.13 -0.99 -13.76
CA ILE A 77 -0.97 -1.99 -13.11
C ILE A 77 -1.27 -1.59 -11.65
N MET A 78 -0.25 -1.19 -10.89
CA MET A 78 -0.37 -0.97 -9.44
C MET A 78 -1.15 0.30 -9.07
N THR A 79 -1.27 1.26 -9.99
CA THR A 79 -2.10 2.46 -9.83
C THR A 79 -3.45 2.34 -10.56
N HIS A 80 -3.73 1.19 -11.19
CA HIS A 80 -5.02 0.95 -11.81
C HIS A 80 -6.07 0.56 -10.76
N PRO A 81 -7.31 1.08 -10.85
CA PRO A 81 -8.38 0.76 -9.90
C PRO A 81 -8.66 -0.75 -9.74
N THR A 82 -8.75 -1.48 -10.84
CA THR A 82 -9.04 -2.94 -10.87
C THR A 82 -7.81 -3.84 -11.09
N ALA A 83 -6.90 -3.50 -12.02
CA ALA A 83 -5.80 -4.40 -12.39
C ALA A 83 -4.82 -4.68 -11.23
N ARG A 84 -4.73 -3.78 -10.25
CA ARG A 84 -3.95 -4.00 -9.03
C ARG A 84 -4.44 -5.23 -8.26
N ASP A 85 -5.75 -5.47 -8.22
CA ASP A 85 -6.32 -6.48 -7.32
C ASP A 85 -5.86 -7.88 -7.70
N VAL A 86 -5.67 -8.16 -9.00
CA VAL A 86 -5.09 -9.43 -9.47
C VAL A 86 -3.70 -9.65 -8.91
N ILE A 87 -2.84 -8.63 -9.05
CA ILE A 87 -1.43 -8.71 -8.69
C ILE A 87 -1.28 -8.78 -7.17
N LEU A 88 -2.14 -8.08 -6.44
CA LEU A 88 -2.17 -8.15 -4.98
C LEU A 88 -2.66 -9.52 -4.47
N HIS A 89 -3.65 -10.15 -5.12
CA HIS A 89 -4.07 -11.52 -4.79
C HIS A 89 -2.96 -12.56 -5.06
N CYS A 90 -2.07 -12.31 -6.02
CA CYS A 90 -0.88 -13.17 -6.23
C CYS A 90 -0.01 -13.26 -4.97
N ILE A 91 0.05 -12.21 -4.14
CA ILE A 91 0.82 -12.23 -2.88
C ILE A 91 0.27 -13.30 -1.92
N ILE A 92 -1.06 -13.43 -1.84
CA ILE A 92 -1.75 -14.36 -0.95
C ILE A 92 -1.67 -15.79 -1.47
N LEU A 93 -1.82 -15.96 -2.78
CA LEU A 93 -1.96 -17.29 -3.40
C LEU A 93 -0.63 -17.98 -3.65
N PHE A 94 0.47 -17.24 -3.73
CA PHE A 94 1.78 -17.80 -4.00
C PHE A 94 2.69 -17.88 -2.78
N ALA A 95 3.57 -18.88 -2.82
CA ALA A 95 4.76 -18.88 -1.99
C ALA A 95 5.66 -17.67 -2.29
N ARG A 96 6.61 -17.40 -1.39
CA ARG A 96 7.49 -16.22 -1.46
C ARG A 96 8.26 -16.08 -2.78
N GLN A 97 8.72 -17.18 -3.37
CA GLN A 97 9.64 -17.15 -4.51
C GLN A 97 9.00 -16.59 -5.80
N PRO A 98 7.79 -16.99 -6.24
CA PRO A 98 7.10 -16.32 -7.35
C PRO A 98 6.89 -14.82 -7.16
N ASN A 99 6.62 -14.38 -5.92
CA ASN A 99 6.33 -12.97 -5.60
C ASN A 99 7.58 -12.09 -5.48
N GLU A 100 8.79 -12.67 -5.55
CA GLU A 100 10.04 -11.94 -5.38
C GLU A 100 10.17 -10.77 -6.37
N VAL A 101 9.72 -10.96 -7.63
CA VAL A 101 9.72 -9.91 -8.65
C VAL A 101 8.79 -8.75 -8.28
N LEU A 102 7.63 -9.04 -7.68
CA LEU A 102 6.70 -8.02 -7.21
C LEU A 102 7.29 -7.27 -6.01
N TYR A 103 7.91 -7.97 -5.06
CA TYR A 103 8.50 -7.34 -3.89
C TYR A 103 9.63 -6.39 -4.25
N GLU A 104 10.56 -6.81 -5.12
CA GLU A 104 11.64 -5.93 -5.57
C GLU A 104 11.12 -4.74 -6.38
N LYS A 105 10.04 -4.91 -7.16
CA LYS A 105 9.40 -3.79 -7.86
C LYS A 105 8.70 -2.81 -6.92
N VAL A 106 8.01 -3.31 -5.88
CA VAL A 106 7.40 -2.46 -4.85
C VAL A 106 8.47 -1.67 -4.11
N ILE A 107 9.59 -2.30 -3.72
CA ILE A 107 10.72 -1.61 -3.09
C ILE A 107 11.32 -0.58 -4.05
N LEU A 108 11.48 -0.90 -5.33
CA LEU A 108 12.07 0.03 -6.30
C LEU A 108 11.19 1.27 -6.55
N HIS A 109 9.87 1.11 -6.51
CA HIS A 109 8.90 2.13 -6.92
C HIS A 109 8.02 2.64 -5.76
N PHE A 110 8.39 2.37 -4.50
CA PHE A 110 7.54 2.70 -3.35
C PHE A 110 7.19 4.19 -3.29
N HIS A 111 8.13 5.05 -3.67
CA HIS A 111 7.95 6.50 -3.62
C HIS A 111 6.83 6.93 -4.57
N ASP A 112 6.87 6.48 -5.83
CA ASP A 112 5.85 6.78 -6.84
C ASP A 112 4.49 6.20 -6.46
N LEU A 113 4.47 5.00 -5.85
CA LEU A 113 3.24 4.41 -5.33
C LEU A 113 2.66 5.24 -4.18
N ALA A 114 3.49 5.70 -3.25
CA ALA A 114 3.04 6.39 -2.04
C ALA A 114 2.31 7.71 -2.35
N ILE A 115 2.74 8.42 -3.40
CA ILE A 115 2.18 9.71 -3.82
C ILE A 115 1.08 9.59 -4.90
N ASP A 116 0.72 8.37 -5.28
CA ASP A 116 -0.38 8.11 -6.21
C ASP A 116 -1.69 7.82 -5.45
N LYS A 117 -2.81 8.34 -5.99
CA LYS A 117 -4.15 8.21 -5.39
C LYS A 117 -4.58 6.76 -5.17
N VAL A 118 -4.25 5.86 -6.10
CA VAL A 118 -4.60 4.43 -6.04
C VAL A 118 -3.41 3.63 -5.52
N GLY A 119 -2.21 4.00 -5.96
CA GLY A 119 -0.94 3.37 -5.62
C GLY A 119 -0.66 3.35 -4.12
N CYS A 120 -1.07 4.38 -3.36
CA CYS A 120 -0.82 4.43 -1.92
C CYS A 120 -1.55 3.28 -1.20
N GLY A 121 -2.76 2.93 -1.66
CA GLY A 121 -3.51 1.77 -1.18
C GLY A 121 -2.84 0.46 -1.56
N SER A 122 -2.32 0.36 -2.79
CA SER A 122 -1.56 -0.82 -3.24
C SER A 122 -0.29 -1.02 -2.41
N LEU A 123 0.43 0.05 -2.08
CA LEU A 123 1.62 0.02 -1.23
C LEU A 123 1.28 -0.41 0.20
N ILE A 124 0.23 0.15 0.81
CA ILE A 124 -0.24 -0.25 2.14
C ILE A 124 -0.60 -1.73 2.18
N TYR A 125 -1.28 -2.22 1.13
CA TYR A 125 -1.62 -3.64 1.02
C TYR A 125 -0.37 -4.52 0.93
N CYS A 126 0.61 -4.12 0.11
CA CYS A 126 1.91 -4.80 0.05
C CYS A 126 2.64 -4.81 1.40
N ILE A 127 2.65 -3.69 2.15
CA ILE A 127 3.28 -3.62 3.48
C ILE A 127 2.71 -4.63 4.47
N ALA A 128 1.40 -4.92 4.36
CA ALA A 128 0.72 -5.89 5.21
C ALA A 128 1.09 -7.34 4.88
N LEU A 129 1.41 -7.64 3.62
CA LEU A 129 1.61 -9.00 3.14
C LEU A 129 3.07 -9.40 2.90
N ILE A 130 3.93 -8.46 2.53
CA ILE A 130 5.36 -8.74 2.33
C ILE A 130 5.97 -9.10 3.68
N GLY A 131 6.75 -10.20 3.72
CA GLY A 131 7.42 -10.68 4.93
C GLY A 131 8.96 -10.68 4.82
N GLY A 132 9.62 -10.89 5.96
CA GLY A 132 11.09 -11.02 6.05
C GLY A 132 11.86 -9.76 5.64
N ASP A 133 13.09 -9.94 5.18
CA ASP A 133 14.05 -8.86 4.89
C ASP A 133 13.55 -7.82 3.88
N GLN A 134 12.72 -8.24 2.91
CA GLN A 134 12.12 -7.34 1.93
C GLN A 134 11.15 -6.36 2.59
N ARG A 135 10.37 -6.83 3.57
CA ARG A 135 9.49 -5.96 4.37
C ARG A 135 10.32 -4.98 5.18
N ALA A 136 11.36 -5.46 5.86
CA ALA A 136 12.23 -4.60 6.65
C ALA A 136 12.87 -3.50 5.79
N ARG A 137 13.43 -3.86 4.63
CA ARG A 137 13.98 -2.91 3.64
C ARG A 137 12.93 -1.89 3.18
N LEU A 138 11.71 -2.34 2.86
CA LEU A 138 10.64 -1.45 2.42
C LEU A 138 10.25 -0.44 3.51
N LEU A 139 10.04 -0.91 4.73
CA LEU A 139 9.67 -0.06 5.86
C LEU A 139 10.77 0.97 6.18
N ASP A 140 12.02 0.54 6.14
CA ASP A 140 13.18 1.38 6.40
C ASP A 140 13.32 2.51 5.37
N GLN A 141 13.14 2.20 4.08
CA GLN A 141 13.19 3.19 2.99
C GLN A 141 12.01 4.16 2.99
N ILE A 142 10.80 3.71 3.35
CA ILE A 142 9.65 4.60 3.49
C ILE A 142 9.86 5.55 4.68
N ALA A 143 10.40 5.03 5.80
CA ALA A 143 10.70 5.84 6.97
C ALA A 143 11.74 6.94 6.68
N ASP A 144 12.73 6.68 5.81
CA ASP A 144 13.74 7.66 5.40
C ASP A 144 13.16 8.92 4.74
N VAL A 145 12.02 8.80 4.06
CA VAL A 145 11.38 9.92 3.34
C VAL A 145 10.02 10.29 3.95
N SER A 146 9.83 9.94 5.22
CA SER A 146 8.56 10.12 5.92
C SER A 146 8.20 11.58 6.16
N ASP A 147 9.17 12.47 6.24
CA ASP A 147 9.00 13.92 6.24
C ASP A 147 8.24 14.39 4.99
N PHE A 148 8.77 14.07 3.81
CA PHE A 148 8.16 14.43 2.53
C PHE A 148 6.77 13.80 2.38
N LEU A 149 6.66 12.50 2.64
CA LEU A 149 5.39 11.78 2.49
C LEU A 149 4.30 12.30 3.43
N SER A 150 4.65 12.79 4.61
CA SER A 150 3.68 13.35 5.57
C SER A 150 3.00 14.63 5.07
N TYR A 151 3.65 15.37 4.16
CA TYR A 151 3.08 16.56 3.54
C TYR A 151 2.22 16.26 2.30
N ASP A 152 2.38 15.07 1.72
CA ASP A 152 1.69 14.64 0.50
C ASP A 152 0.21 14.25 0.76
N PRO A 153 -0.74 14.57 -0.14
CA PRO A 153 -2.16 14.23 0.02
C PRO A 153 -2.47 12.72 0.14
N TYR A 154 -1.60 11.85 -0.35
CA TYR A 154 -1.74 10.40 -0.32
C TYR A 154 -0.67 9.73 0.55
N GLY A 155 0.57 10.21 0.48
CA GLY A 155 1.70 9.71 1.26
C GLY A 155 1.46 9.72 2.77
N ASN A 156 0.69 10.69 3.28
CA ASN A 156 0.35 10.77 4.71
C ASN A 156 -0.38 9.51 5.21
N TYR A 157 -1.16 8.83 4.37
CA TYR A 157 -1.81 7.58 4.74
C TYR A 157 -0.81 6.43 4.90
N VAL A 158 0.25 6.42 4.07
CA VAL A 158 1.33 5.43 4.15
C VAL A 158 2.12 5.61 5.45
N VAL A 159 2.48 6.86 5.81
CA VAL A 159 3.18 7.15 7.07
C VAL A 159 2.33 6.77 8.28
N GLN A 160 1.03 7.12 8.28
CA GLN A 160 0.09 6.69 9.33
C GLN A 160 0.00 5.17 9.43
N ASN A 161 0.02 4.45 8.30
CA ASN A 161 0.03 2.99 8.30
C ASN A 161 1.30 2.43 8.98
N LEU A 162 2.49 2.96 8.65
CA LEU A 162 3.75 2.54 9.27
C LEU A 162 3.75 2.77 10.79
N LEU A 163 3.34 3.96 11.23
CA LEU A 163 3.19 4.27 12.67
C LEU A 163 2.19 3.33 13.35
N GLY A 164 1.12 2.97 12.65
CA GLY A 164 0.14 1.99 13.11
C GLY A 164 0.68 0.58 13.32
N LEU A 165 1.80 0.22 12.69
CA LEU A 165 2.47 -1.07 12.91
C LEU A 165 3.11 -1.17 14.30
N LYS A 166 3.37 -0.04 14.96
CA LYS A 166 4.07 0.05 16.27
C LYS A 166 5.40 -0.69 16.29
N ASN A 167 6.10 -0.69 15.16
CA ASN A 167 7.48 -1.16 15.10
C ASN A 167 8.39 -0.08 15.67
N GLU A 168 9.17 -0.41 16.71
CA GLU A 168 9.96 0.56 17.47
C GLU A 168 11.01 1.28 16.61
N ASP A 169 11.81 0.52 15.83
CA ASP A 169 12.85 1.08 14.97
C ASP A 169 12.28 2.02 13.90
N VAL A 170 11.21 1.58 13.23
CA VAL A 170 10.52 2.37 12.20
C VAL A 170 9.89 3.62 12.81
N THR A 171 9.21 3.50 13.96
CA THR A 171 8.55 4.62 14.64
C THR A 171 9.56 5.66 15.10
N LYS A 172 10.69 5.21 15.66
CA LYS A 172 11.77 6.08 16.09
C LYS A 172 12.39 6.83 14.90
N LYS A 173 12.61 6.13 13.79
CA LYS A 173 13.14 6.72 12.56
C LYS A 173 12.19 7.77 11.98
N ILE A 174 10.89 7.46 11.87
CA ILE A 174 9.87 8.42 11.44
C ILE A 174 9.85 9.63 12.37
N THR A 175 9.78 9.42 13.67
CA THR A 175 9.74 10.51 14.66
C THR A 175 10.96 11.43 14.56
N SER A 176 12.14 10.86 14.31
CA SER A 176 13.36 11.64 14.05
C SER A 176 13.29 12.45 12.77
N GLN A 177 12.71 11.91 11.69
CA GLN A 177 12.54 12.64 10.42
C GLN A 177 11.52 13.78 10.54
N LEU A 178 10.50 13.61 11.38
CA LEU A 178 9.48 14.63 11.61
C LEU A 178 9.88 15.70 12.63
N GLN A 179 11.08 15.59 13.21
CA GLN A 179 11.60 16.61 14.11
C GLN A 179 11.72 17.95 13.37
N ASN A 180 11.16 19.02 13.93
CA ASN A 180 11.04 20.37 13.35
C ASN A 180 9.96 20.50 12.26
N GLU A 181 9.26 19.42 11.92
CA GLU A 181 8.15 19.42 10.97
C GLU A 181 6.78 19.38 11.68
N ILE A 182 6.74 19.10 12.99
CA ILE A 182 5.50 18.87 13.75
C ILE A 182 4.57 20.08 13.66
N MET A 183 5.08 21.29 13.84
CA MET A 183 4.26 22.51 13.79
C MET A 183 3.72 22.80 12.39
N GLY A 184 4.44 22.39 11.35
CA GLY A 184 4.01 22.50 9.96
C GLY A 184 2.90 21.49 9.64
N LEU A 185 3.12 20.24 10.02
CA LEU A 185 2.19 19.13 9.81
C LEU A 185 0.88 19.30 10.60
N ALA A 186 0.95 19.77 11.85
CA ALA A 186 -0.22 19.98 12.70
C ALA A 186 -1.26 20.95 12.10
N LYS A 187 -0.84 21.84 11.19
CA LYS A 187 -1.71 22.82 10.51
C LYS A 187 -2.29 22.28 9.19
N ARG A 188 -1.92 21.08 8.78
CA ARG A 188 -2.32 20.49 7.49
C ARG A 188 -3.32 19.37 7.69
N ARG A 189 -4.28 19.29 6.77
CA ARG A 189 -5.18 18.15 6.66
C ARG A 189 -4.36 16.89 6.31
N GLY A 190 -4.55 15.81 7.06
CA GLY A 190 -3.75 14.58 6.95
C GLY A 190 -2.47 14.64 7.78
N GLY A 191 -1.69 15.72 7.66
CA GLY A 191 -0.47 15.92 8.46
C GLY A 191 -0.72 15.93 9.97
N CYS A 192 -1.83 16.53 10.44
CA CYS A 192 -2.19 16.49 11.86
C CYS A 192 -2.43 15.07 12.38
N LEU A 193 -2.97 14.17 11.53
CA LEU A 193 -3.20 12.77 11.89
C LEU A 193 -1.88 12.00 11.96
N VAL A 194 -0.87 12.37 11.16
CA VAL A 194 0.49 11.82 11.30
C VAL A 194 1.07 12.19 12.67
N VAL A 195 0.94 13.45 13.08
CA VAL A 195 1.40 13.92 14.40
C VAL A 195 0.69 13.16 15.53
N GLU A 196 -0.64 13.00 15.45
CA GLU A 196 -1.41 12.19 16.38
C GLU A 196 -0.90 10.74 16.44
N LYS A 197 -0.68 10.11 15.28
CA LYS A 197 -0.16 8.75 15.19
C LYS A 197 1.26 8.61 15.77
N CYS A 198 2.11 9.62 15.67
CA CYS A 198 3.42 9.60 16.30
C CYS A 198 3.30 9.49 17.83
N MET A 199 2.41 10.30 18.42
CA MET A 199 2.13 10.26 19.87
C MET A 199 1.48 8.95 20.32
N GLU A 200 0.60 8.36 19.50
CA GLU A 200 -0.04 7.07 19.80
C GLU A 200 0.92 5.88 19.66
N ALA A 201 1.96 6.00 18.83
CA ALA A 201 2.87 4.91 18.50
C ALA A 201 4.01 4.74 19.51
N SER A 202 4.48 5.82 20.16
CA SER A 202 5.59 5.75 21.11
C SER A 202 5.68 6.95 22.06
N ASP A 203 6.33 6.75 23.22
CA ASP A 203 6.68 7.83 24.15
C ASP A 203 7.62 8.86 23.50
N ASP A 204 8.56 8.41 22.66
CA ASP A 204 9.45 9.28 21.88
C ASP A 204 8.67 10.25 20.99
N GLY A 205 7.55 9.79 20.41
CA GLY A 205 6.63 10.64 19.66
C GLY A 205 5.98 11.73 20.52
N ILE A 206 5.51 11.38 21.71
CA ILE A 206 4.96 12.36 22.68
C ILE A 206 6.02 13.39 23.06
N ILE A 207 7.22 12.92 23.40
CA ILE A 207 8.35 13.77 23.80
C ILE A 207 8.72 14.74 22.67
N THR A 208 8.84 14.24 21.44
CA THR A 208 9.21 15.05 20.27
C THR A 208 8.19 16.16 20.01
N VAL A 209 6.90 15.82 20.01
CA VAL A 209 5.83 16.80 19.85
C VAL A 209 5.84 17.84 20.97
N ALA A 210 5.99 17.40 22.23
CA ALA A 210 6.03 18.30 23.38
C ALA A 210 7.23 19.26 23.33
N MET A 211 8.42 18.77 22.97
CA MET A 211 9.64 19.59 22.85
C MET A 211 9.46 20.68 21.80
N GLU A 212 8.94 20.34 20.61
CA GLU A 212 8.79 21.31 19.53
C GLU A 212 7.74 22.39 19.88
N ILE A 213 6.65 22.03 20.56
CA ILE A 213 5.66 22.99 21.06
C ILE A 213 6.29 23.96 22.07
N LEU A 214 7.05 23.43 23.03
CA LEU A 214 7.71 24.24 24.07
C LEU A 214 8.73 25.21 23.48
N ASP A 215 9.52 24.77 22.50
CA ASP A 215 10.53 25.61 21.85
C ASP A 215 9.91 26.73 21.02
N ASN A 216 8.81 26.46 20.30
CA ASN A 216 8.06 27.49 19.60
C ASN A 216 7.41 28.49 20.57
N GLY A 217 6.85 28.03 21.69
CA GLY A 217 6.31 28.89 22.74
C GLY A 217 7.38 29.83 23.32
N ARG A 218 8.58 29.31 23.60
CA ARG A 218 9.73 30.10 24.07
C ARG A 218 10.21 31.10 23.02
N ALA A 219 10.25 30.73 21.75
CA ALA A 219 10.62 31.62 20.66
C ALA A 219 9.66 32.82 20.58
N LEU A 220 8.35 32.58 20.68
CA LEU A 220 7.34 33.64 20.73
C LEU A 220 7.53 34.57 21.94
N LEU A 221 7.78 34.01 23.14
CA LEU A 221 8.04 34.80 24.34
C LEU A 221 9.29 35.67 24.22
N ARG A 222 10.37 35.18 23.60
CA ARG A 222 11.59 35.97 23.36
C ARG A 222 11.35 37.11 22.38
N LEU A 223 10.59 36.87 21.31
CA LEU A 223 10.21 37.91 20.34
C LEU A 223 9.31 38.97 20.98
N ALA A 224 8.33 38.56 21.78
CA ALA A 224 7.47 39.47 22.52
C ALA A 224 8.25 40.29 23.56
N GLY A 225 9.15 39.65 24.33
CA GLY A 225 10.01 40.32 25.31
C GLY A 225 10.97 41.35 24.68
N ASN A 226 11.41 41.12 23.44
CA ASN A 226 12.25 42.07 22.70
C ASN A 226 11.46 43.24 22.09
N GLN A 227 10.16 43.08 21.81
CA GLN A 227 9.30 44.18 21.34
C GLN A 227 8.78 45.07 22.47
N PHE A 228 8.73 44.55 23.71
CA PHE A 228 8.38 45.29 24.92
C PHE A 228 9.59 45.55 25.82
N GLY A 229 10.78 45.75 25.23
CA GLY A 229 11.98 46.11 25.99
C GLY A 229 11.69 47.28 26.92
N ILE A 230 11.57 46.97 28.21
CA ILE A 230 11.59 47.95 29.30
C ILE A 230 13.00 48.54 29.26
N MET A 231 13.10 49.78 28.78
CA MET A 231 14.26 50.64 28.98
C MET A 231 14.22 51.21 30.39
#